data_AF-A0A3N5EYC1-F1
#
_entry.id   AF-A0A3N5EYC1-F1
#
_cell.length_a   1.000
_cell.length_b   1.000
_cell.length_c   1.000
_cell.angle_alpha   90.00
_cell.angle_beta   90.00
_cell.angle_gamma   90.00
#
_symmetry.space_group_name_H-M   'P 1'
#
loop_
_entity.id
_entity.type
_entity.pdbx_description
1 polymer ?
#
loop_
_entity_poly.entity_id
_entity_poly.type
_entity_poly.pdbx_seq_one_letter_code
_entity_poly.pdbx_strand_id
1 'polypeptide(L)'
;MVKRLIVAALILPALAAPAPAYIDGGGWQVTLPEILSEFRTVTLVEVEKVQLARGGFRFKLGRPLKGVPDLRDLKLQIEWGEAGSPFKEVKPGRIAVHFTQSSDKKLVPSTSSAEFENLIAQRACLTFLDGTWFHTMPGVDGWQSGSVRRDFEVAFIGSSAELADAITNLLRGHEVLARCRRLKNTAETNWVRYSLDAPNNKTL
;
A
#
# COMPACT_ATOMS: atom_id res chain seq x y z
N MET A 1 -39.18 -39.76 -36.35
CA MET A 1 -37.80 -39.26 -36.45
C MET A 1 -37.78 -37.78 -36.11
N VAL A 2 -37.36 -37.40 -34.90
CA VAL A 2 -37.28 -35.99 -34.47
C VAL A 2 -35.80 -35.62 -34.34
N LYS A 3 -35.34 -34.69 -35.19
CA LYS A 3 -33.99 -34.13 -35.17
C LYS A 3 -33.80 -33.30 -33.90
N ARG A 4 -32.87 -33.70 -33.02
CA ARG A 4 -32.44 -32.90 -31.87
C ARG A 4 -31.42 -31.86 -32.32
N LEU A 5 -31.75 -30.58 -32.20
CA LEU A 5 -30.78 -29.49 -32.15
C LEU A 5 -29.99 -29.61 -30.84
N ILE A 6 -28.67 -29.66 -30.93
CA ILE A 6 -27.78 -29.37 -29.80
C ILE A 6 -27.30 -27.94 -30.00
N VAL A 7 -27.89 -27.00 -29.25
CA VAL A 7 -27.33 -25.65 -29.11
C VAL A 7 -26.27 -25.74 -28.02
N ALA A 8 -25.01 -25.71 -28.42
CA ALA A 8 -23.90 -25.55 -27.49
C ALA A 8 -23.93 -24.11 -26.96
N ALA A 9 -24.46 -23.95 -25.74
CA ALA A 9 -24.32 -22.71 -24.99
C ALA A 9 -22.87 -22.60 -24.52
N LEU A 10 -22.07 -21.84 -25.26
CA LEU A 10 -20.74 -21.41 -24.86
C LEU A 10 -20.89 -20.41 -23.70
N ILE A 11 -20.90 -20.91 -22.47
CA ILE A 11 -20.82 -20.07 -21.27
C ILE A 11 -19.37 -19.58 -21.19
N LEU A 12 -19.09 -18.43 -21.80
CA LEU A 12 -17.88 -17.67 -21.50
C LEU A 12 -18.00 -17.17 -20.06
N PRO A 13 -17.13 -17.57 -19.12
CA PRO A 13 -16.99 -16.80 -17.89
C PRO A 13 -16.40 -15.46 -18.31
N ALA A 14 -17.21 -14.42 -18.25
CA ALA A 14 -16.71 -13.05 -18.23
C ALA A 14 -15.81 -12.93 -17.00
N LEU A 15 -14.51 -13.15 -17.19
CA LEU A 15 -13.47 -12.78 -16.24
C LEU A 15 -13.60 -11.26 -16.08
N ALA A 16 -14.35 -10.85 -15.07
CA ALA A 16 -14.34 -9.48 -14.61
C ALA A 16 -12.88 -9.14 -14.34
N ALA A 17 -12.29 -8.28 -15.17
CA ALA A 17 -10.96 -7.77 -14.90
C ALA A 17 -10.98 -7.21 -13.47
N PRO A 18 -10.02 -7.61 -12.60
CA PRO A 18 -9.99 -7.09 -11.24
C PRO A 18 -9.99 -5.57 -11.35
N ALA A 19 -10.99 -4.94 -10.74
CA ALA A 19 -11.05 -3.49 -10.70
C ALA A 19 -9.74 -2.97 -10.07
N PRO A 20 -9.10 -1.95 -10.66
CA PRO A 20 -7.91 -1.35 -10.07
C PRO A 20 -8.25 -0.89 -8.66
N ALA A 21 -7.35 -1.14 -7.70
CA ALA A 21 -7.55 -0.69 -6.33
C ALA A 21 -7.65 0.85 -6.32
N TYR A 22 -8.41 1.44 -5.41
CA TYR A 22 -8.63 2.90 -5.37
C TYR A 22 -7.31 3.70 -5.31
N ILE A 23 -6.27 3.11 -4.71
CA ILE A 23 -4.89 3.64 -4.57
C ILE A 23 -4.14 3.69 -5.93
N ASP A 24 -4.55 2.88 -6.90
CA ASP A 24 -4.05 2.91 -8.28
C ASP A 24 -4.55 4.16 -9.04
N GLY A 25 -5.67 4.76 -8.61
CA GLY A 25 -6.25 5.98 -9.20
C GLY A 25 -5.53 7.29 -8.84
N GLY A 26 -4.57 7.25 -7.90
CA GLY A 26 -3.74 8.37 -7.49
C GLY A 26 -3.92 8.76 -6.02
N GLY A 27 -2.81 8.89 -5.29
CA GLY A 27 -2.76 9.20 -3.85
C GLY A 27 -3.22 10.61 -3.49
N TRP A 28 -3.42 11.49 -4.47
CA TRP A 28 -3.74 12.91 -4.28
C TRP A 28 -5.14 13.17 -3.70
N GLN A 29 -6.03 12.18 -3.75
CA GLN A 29 -7.37 12.23 -3.13
C GLN A 29 -7.45 11.45 -1.82
N VAL A 30 -6.38 10.77 -1.43
CA VAL A 30 -6.41 9.82 -0.32
C VAL A 30 -5.93 10.48 0.96
N THR A 31 -6.59 10.14 2.07
CA THR A 31 -6.21 10.50 3.43
C THR A 31 -5.48 9.34 4.12
N LEU A 32 -4.78 9.63 5.23
CA LEU A 32 -4.15 8.56 6.02
C LEU A 32 -5.17 7.52 6.57
N PRO A 33 -6.34 7.91 7.11
CA PRO A 33 -7.41 6.96 7.47
C PRO A 33 -7.89 6.08 6.32
N GLU A 34 -8.01 6.61 5.10
CA GLU A 34 -8.41 5.83 3.93
C GLU A 34 -7.35 4.80 3.55
N ILE A 35 -6.06 5.20 3.52
CA ILE A 35 -4.94 4.26 3.35
C ILE A 35 -5.04 3.15 4.39
N LEU A 36 -5.19 3.52 5.67
CA LEU A 36 -5.24 2.56 6.76
C LEU A 36 -6.46 1.62 6.67
N SER A 37 -7.58 2.09 6.13
CA SER A 37 -8.80 1.29 5.92
C SER A 37 -8.66 0.32 4.74
N GLU A 38 -7.91 0.69 3.72
CA GLU A 38 -7.72 -0.09 2.50
C GLU A 38 -6.86 -1.34 2.73
N PHE A 39 -5.82 -1.25 3.57
CA PHE A 39 -4.91 -2.37 3.81
C PHE A 39 -5.32 -3.20 5.02
N ARG A 40 -5.36 -4.53 4.88
CA ARG A 40 -5.64 -5.42 6.02
C ARG A 40 -4.53 -5.42 7.05
N THR A 41 -3.27 -5.30 6.60
CA THR A 41 -2.12 -5.32 7.50
C THR A 41 -1.22 -4.10 7.34
N VAL A 42 -0.64 -3.70 8.46
CA VAL A 42 0.38 -2.66 8.54
C VAL A 42 1.46 -3.15 9.48
N THR A 43 2.71 -3.16 9.01
CA THR A 43 3.84 -3.76 9.73
C THR A 43 5.05 -2.84 9.67
N LEU A 44 5.75 -2.71 10.80
CA LEU A 44 7.07 -2.11 10.82
C LEU A 44 8.07 -3.08 10.20
N VAL A 45 8.87 -2.59 9.26
CA VAL A 45 9.91 -3.37 8.61
C VAL A 45 11.23 -2.63 8.74
N GLU A 46 12.33 -3.37 8.84
CA GLU A 46 13.66 -2.76 8.98
C GLU A 46 14.52 -3.16 7.78
N VAL A 47 15.20 -2.19 7.18
CA VAL A 47 16.14 -2.43 6.09
C VAL A 47 17.25 -3.35 6.60
N GLU A 48 17.23 -4.61 6.15
CA GLU A 48 18.30 -5.57 6.41
C GLU A 48 19.48 -5.29 5.48
N LYS A 49 19.19 -5.07 4.19
CA LYS A 49 20.21 -4.88 3.16
C LYS A 49 19.73 -3.97 2.04
N VAL A 50 20.61 -3.07 1.59
CA VAL A 50 20.43 -2.30 0.36
C VAL A 50 21.07 -3.08 -0.80
N GLN A 51 20.29 -3.36 -1.84
CA GLN A 51 20.70 -4.18 -2.99
C GLN A 51 20.85 -3.29 -4.22
N LEU A 52 21.98 -2.58 -4.29
CA LEU A 52 22.26 -1.56 -5.32
C LEU A 52 22.14 -2.11 -6.75
N ALA A 53 22.61 -3.34 -6.99
CA ALA A 53 22.57 -3.96 -8.31
C ALA A 53 21.14 -4.17 -8.85
N ARG A 54 20.15 -4.31 -7.97
CA ARG A 54 18.74 -4.44 -8.34
C ARG A 54 17.96 -3.13 -8.20
N GLY A 55 18.57 -2.09 -7.63
CA GLY A 55 17.85 -0.90 -7.21
C GLY A 55 16.75 -1.26 -6.20
N GLY A 56 17.10 -1.93 -5.11
CA GLY A 56 16.11 -2.40 -4.15
C GLY A 56 16.59 -2.53 -2.71
N PHE A 57 15.67 -2.95 -1.84
CA PHE A 57 15.87 -3.19 -0.42
C PHE A 57 15.39 -4.59 -0.07
N ARG A 58 16.10 -5.24 0.84
CA ARG A 58 15.57 -6.37 1.60
C ARG A 58 15.27 -5.91 3.01
N PHE A 59 14.11 -6.28 3.52
CA PHE A 59 13.69 -5.95 4.86
C PHE A 59 13.51 -7.21 5.70
N LYS A 60 13.83 -7.07 6.99
CA LYS A 60 13.33 -7.99 8.01
C LYS A 60 11.99 -7.47 8.54
N LEU A 61 11.07 -8.39 8.79
CA LEU A 61 9.79 -8.06 9.39
C LEU A 61 9.99 -7.72 10.86
N GLY A 62 9.41 -6.60 11.26
CA GLY A 62 9.35 -6.15 12.65
C GLY A 62 7.95 -6.33 13.20
N ARG A 63 7.57 -5.41 14.09
CA ARG A 63 6.31 -5.47 14.83
C ARG A 63 5.10 -5.16 13.92
N PRO A 64 4.02 -5.96 13.96
CA PRO A 64 2.76 -5.60 13.33
C PRO A 64 2.08 -4.44 14.09
N LEU A 65 1.59 -3.45 13.35
CA LEU A 65 0.75 -2.35 13.85
C LEU A 65 -0.74 -2.67 13.65
N LYS A 66 -1.08 -3.32 12.54
CA LYS A 66 -2.45 -3.75 12.19
C LYS A 66 -2.41 -5.14 11.58
N GLY A 67 -3.29 -6.02 12.04
CA GLY A 67 -3.41 -7.39 11.53
C GLY A 67 -2.14 -8.22 11.72
N VAL A 68 -2.10 -9.41 11.11
CA VAL A 68 -0.92 -10.29 11.10
C VAL A 68 -0.47 -10.44 9.65
N PRO A 69 0.75 -10.01 9.29
CA PRO A 69 1.23 -10.15 7.92
C PRO A 69 1.45 -11.63 7.58
N ASP A 70 0.95 -12.07 6.42
CA ASP A 70 1.27 -13.39 5.85
C ASP A 70 2.49 -13.29 4.92
N LEU A 71 3.50 -12.57 5.37
CA LEU A 71 4.77 -12.42 4.67
C LEU A 71 5.86 -12.97 5.56
N ARG A 72 6.86 -13.63 4.95
CA ARG A 72 8.05 -14.13 5.68
C ARG A 72 9.33 -13.39 5.31
N ASP A 73 9.39 -12.81 4.11
CA ASP A 73 10.54 -12.09 3.57
C ASP A 73 10.01 -10.95 2.70
N LEU A 74 10.54 -9.74 2.86
CA LEU A 74 10.12 -8.57 2.07
C LEU A 74 11.31 -8.07 1.25
N LYS A 75 11.16 -8.14 -0.07
CA LYS A 75 12.16 -7.65 -1.03
C LYS A 75 11.46 -6.67 -1.96
N LEU A 76 11.93 -5.43 -1.98
CA LEU A 76 11.38 -4.37 -2.82
C LEU A 76 12.41 -3.96 -3.87
N GLN A 77 12.01 -3.94 -5.13
CA GLN A 77 12.76 -3.37 -6.25
C GLN A 77 12.03 -2.09 -6.68
N ILE A 78 12.72 -0.95 -6.62
CA ILE A 78 12.12 0.37 -6.79
C ILE A 78 12.72 1.09 -7.99
N GLU A 79 11.84 1.49 -8.90
CA GLU A 79 12.11 2.46 -9.94
C GLU A 79 11.90 3.88 -9.40
N TRP A 80 12.96 4.68 -9.43
CA TRP A 80 12.95 6.04 -8.85
C TRP A 80 12.54 7.13 -9.85
N GLY A 81 12.49 6.79 -11.14
CA GLY A 81 12.29 7.76 -12.22
C GLY A 81 13.34 8.87 -12.20
N GLU A 82 12.93 10.07 -12.61
CA GLU A 82 13.80 11.26 -12.71
C GLU A 82 14.22 11.85 -11.35
N ALA A 83 13.60 11.43 -10.25
CA ALA A 83 13.88 11.95 -8.91
C ALA A 83 15.30 11.65 -8.42
N GLY A 84 15.99 10.67 -9.04
CA GLY A 84 17.25 10.14 -8.54
C GLY A 84 17.05 9.35 -7.25
N SER A 85 17.85 8.29 -7.06
CA SER A 85 17.67 7.43 -5.90
C SER A 85 18.45 7.93 -4.67
N PRO A 86 17.82 8.02 -3.48
CA PRO A 86 18.53 8.16 -2.21
C PRO A 86 19.13 6.83 -1.72
N PHE A 87 19.26 5.78 -2.56
CA PHE A 87 19.84 4.48 -2.15
C PHE A 87 21.17 4.61 -1.41
N LYS A 88 21.99 5.60 -1.75
CA LYS A 88 23.29 5.84 -1.11
C LYS A 88 23.16 6.38 0.32
N GLU A 89 22.04 7.00 0.64
CA GLU A 89 21.78 7.61 1.94
C GLU A 89 21.03 6.68 2.90
N VAL A 90 20.25 5.75 2.36
CA VAL A 90 19.56 4.73 3.14
C VAL A 90 20.56 3.67 3.62
N LYS A 91 20.60 3.46 4.93
CA LYS A 91 21.47 2.48 5.58
C LYS A 91 20.66 1.29 6.11
N PRO A 92 21.28 0.10 6.28
CA PRO A 92 20.70 -0.95 7.09
C PRO A 92 20.33 -0.44 8.49
N GLY A 93 19.28 -1.01 9.08
CA GLY A 93 18.74 -0.58 10.37
C GLY A 93 17.64 0.48 10.29
N ARG A 94 17.39 1.05 9.12
CA ARG A 94 16.31 2.03 8.94
C ARG A 94 14.94 1.35 9.00
N ILE A 95 14.02 1.94 9.75
CA ILE A 95 12.63 1.47 9.88
C ILE A 95 11.78 2.08 8.78
N ALA A 96 10.90 1.27 8.21
CA ALA A 96 9.85 1.66 7.27
C ALA A 96 8.49 1.14 7.77
N VAL A 97 7.41 1.68 7.22
CA VAL A 97 6.05 1.20 7.45
C VAL A 97 5.55 0.55 6.17
N HIS A 98 5.21 -0.74 6.23
CA HIS A 98 4.74 -1.51 5.09
C HIS A 98 3.26 -1.87 5.24
N PHE A 99 2.47 -1.58 4.21
CA PHE A 99 1.04 -1.82 4.11
C PHE A 99 0.81 -2.89 3.05
N THR A 100 0.08 -3.96 3.40
CA THR A 100 -0.17 -5.07 2.48
C THR A 100 -1.61 -5.55 2.52
N GLN A 101 -1.93 -6.47 1.60
CA GLN A 101 -3.24 -7.10 1.51
C GLN A 101 -4.35 -6.03 1.35
N SER A 102 -4.24 -5.22 0.28
CA SER A 102 -5.29 -4.24 -0.06
C SER A 102 -6.62 -4.97 -0.27
N SER A 103 -7.61 -4.58 0.52
CA SER A 103 -8.98 -5.05 0.43
C SER A 103 -9.83 -3.96 -0.19
N ASP A 104 -9.90 -3.94 -1.52
CA ASP A 104 -10.95 -3.20 -2.21
C ASP A 104 -12.32 -3.60 -1.60
N LYS A 105 -12.95 -2.63 -0.95
CA LYS A 105 -14.23 -2.79 -0.23
C LYS A 105 -15.34 -3.31 -1.14
N LYS A 106 -15.22 -3.14 -2.47
CA LYS A 106 -16.24 -3.60 -3.44
C LYS A 106 -16.20 -5.08 -3.75
N LEU A 107 -15.13 -5.78 -3.38
CA LEU A 107 -14.90 -7.16 -3.83
C LEU A 107 -14.95 -8.19 -2.71
N VAL A 108 -15.20 -7.83 -1.45
CA VAL A 108 -15.24 -8.80 -0.34
C VAL A 108 -16.53 -9.63 -0.42
N PRO A 109 -16.52 -10.88 -0.92
CA PRO A 109 -17.66 -11.76 -0.75
C PRO A 109 -17.65 -12.21 0.71
N SER A 110 -18.83 -12.39 1.32
CA SER A 110 -18.99 -12.77 2.73
C SER A 110 -18.44 -14.17 3.10
N THR A 111 -17.74 -14.84 2.18
CA THR A 111 -17.09 -16.14 2.36
C THR A 111 -15.75 -16.13 1.65
N SER A 112 -14.64 -16.21 2.41
CA SER A 112 -13.27 -16.23 1.87
C SER A 112 -13.00 -17.56 1.16
N SER A 113 -13.05 -17.57 -0.17
CA SER A 113 -12.48 -18.66 -0.96
C SER A 113 -10.96 -18.52 -1.04
N ALA A 114 -10.24 -19.62 -1.25
CA ALA A 114 -8.78 -19.60 -1.46
C ALA A 114 -8.39 -18.72 -2.67
N GLU A 115 -9.28 -18.59 -3.66
CA GLU A 115 -9.10 -17.71 -4.83
C GLU A 115 -9.13 -16.24 -4.43
N PHE A 116 -10.01 -15.85 -3.50
CA PHE A 116 -10.10 -14.47 -3.02
C PHE A 116 -8.86 -14.05 -2.22
N GLU A 117 -8.37 -14.93 -1.33
CA GLU A 117 -7.14 -14.67 -0.58
C GLU A 117 -5.90 -14.63 -1.50
N ASN A 118 -5.84 -15.48 -2.54
CA ASN A 118 -4.81 -15.39 -3.59
C ASN A 118 -4.87 -14.06 -4.35
N LEU A 119 -6.07 -13.55 -4.62
CA LEU A 119 -6.25 -12.28 -5.32
C LEU A 119 -5.81 -11.10 -4.45
N ILE A 120 -6.08 -11.13 -3.15
CA ILE A 120 -5.56 -10.15 -2.17
C ILE A 120 -4.04 -10.21 -2.07
N ALA A 121 -3.45 -11.42 -2.07
CA ALA A 121 -2.00 -11.60 -2.00
C ALA A 121 -1.26 -11.06 -3.24
N GLN A 122 -1.95 -10.90 -4.38
CA GLN A 122 -1.39 -10.36 -5.62
C GLN A 122 -1.56 -8.84 -5.77
N ARG A 123 -2.12 -8.15 -4.77
CA ARG A 123 -2.40 -6.72 -4.86
C ARG A 123 -1.21 -5.83 -4.54
N ALA A 124 -1.33 -4.59 -4.98
CA ALA A 124 -0.40 -3.54 -4.65
C ALA A 124 -0.25 -3.37 -3.14
N CYS A 125 0.96 -3.04 -2.74
CA CYS A 125 1.38 -2.70 -1.39
C CYS A 125 1.89 -1.26 -1.39
N LEU A 126 1.82 -0.62 -0.23
CA LEU A 126 2.50 0.65 0.01
C LEU A 126 3.62 0.45 1.01
N THR A 127 4.74 1.13 0.80
CA THR A 127 5.83 1.21 1.78
C THR A 127 6.22 2.66 1.96
N PHE A 128 6.30 3.11 3.20
CA PHE A 128 6.81 4.42 3.54
C PHE A 128 8.15 4.31 4.26
N LEU A 129 9.18 4.96 3.71
CA LEU A 129 10.52 5.03 4.29
C LEU A 129 10.98 6.48 4.29
N ASP A 130 11.01 7.08 5.48
CA ASP A 130 11.62 8.39 5.80
C ASP A 130 11.33 9.46 4.73
N GLY A 131 10.04 9.73 4.52
CA GLY A 131 9.56 10.78 3.61
C GLY A 131 9.26 10.30 2.20
N THR A 132 9.58 9.04 1.86
CA THR A 132 9.31 8.49 0.53
C THR A 132 8.25 7.39 0.57
N TRP A 133 7.24 7.54 -0.27
CA TRP A 133 6.24 6.51 -0.52
C TRP A 133 6.62 5.66 -1.74
N PHE A 134 6.51 4.35 -1.59
CA PHE A 134 6.68 3.35 -2.64
C PHE A 134 5.38 2.61 -2.84
N HIS A 135 5.03 2.37 -4.10
CA HIS A 135 3.93 1.52 -4.48
C HIS A 135 4.47 0.33 -5.26
N THR A 136 4.26 -0.87 -4.73
CA THR A 136 4.89 -2.09 -5.23
C THR A 136 3.86 -3.18 -5.44
N MET A 137 4.05 -4.00 -6.46
CA MET A 137 3.26 -5.20 -6.68
C MET A 137 4.12 -6.45 -6.53
N PRO A 138 3.59 -7.56 -6.02
CA PRO A 138 4.28 -8.85 -5.99
C PRO A 138 4.78 -9.24 -7.39
N GLY A 139 6.08 -9.50 -7.51
CA GLY A 139 6.71 -10.01 -8.72
C GLY A 139 6.93 -11.53 -8.66
N VAL A 140 7.14 -12.12 -9.83
CA VAL A 140 7.28 -13.57 -10.01
C VAL A 140 8.59 -14.15 -9.44
N ASP A 141 9.62 -13.33 -9.26
CA ASP A 141 10.92 -13.74 -8.72
C ASP A 141 11.02 -13.57 -7.19
N GLY A 142 9.88 -13.32 -6.54
CA GLY A 142 9.79 -13.07 -5.09
C GLY A 142 10.23 -11.68 -4.67
N TRP A 143 10.54 -10.78 -5.62
CA TRP A 143 10.66 -9.34 -5.37
C TRP A 143 9.33 -8.66 -5.65
N GLN A 144 8.95 -7.70 -4.83
CA GLN A 144 7.90 -6.77 -5.21
C GLN A 144 8.52 -5.63 -6.01
N SER A 145 8.00 -5.37 -7.20
CA SER A 145 8.50 -4.33 -8.10
C SER A 145 7.55 -3.15 -8.12
N GLY A 146 8.09 -1.94 -8.18
CA GLY A 146 7.26 -0.75 -8.23
C GLY A 146 8.05 0.54 -8.27
N SER A 147 7.40 1.64 -7.92
CA SER A 147 7.95 2.98 -8.12
C SER A 147 7.64 3.93 -6.97
N VAL A 148 8.36 5.05 -6.96
CA VAL A 148 8.12 6.16 -6.03
C VAL A 148 6.80 6.86 -6.33
N ARG A 149 6.03 7.17 -5.29
CA ARG A 149 4.70 7.80 -5.39
C ARG A 149 4.60 9.05 -4.53
N ARG A 150 5.14 10.16 -5.03
CA ARG A 150 5.09 11.48 -4.37
C ARG A 150 3.66 12.02 -4.19
N ASP A 151 2.70 11.49 -4.93
CA ASP A 151 1.29 11.85 -4.79
C ASP A 151 0.70 11.44 -3.43
N PHE A 152 1.28 10.47 -2.70
CA PHE A 152 0.87 10.16 -1.32
C PHE A 152 1.41 11.14 -0.27
N GLU A 153 2.27 12.08 -0.65
CA GLU A 153 2.71 13.15 0.27
C GLU A 153 1.54 14.05 0.70
N VAL A 154 0.39 14.03 0.00
CA VAL A 154 -0.83 14.73 0.44
C VAL A 154 -1.58 14.01 1.57
N ALA A 155 -1.22 12.75 1.86
CA ALA A 155 -1.76 11.98 2.97
C ALA A 155 -0.86 12.16 4.20
N PHE A 156 0.47 12.05 4.01
CA PHE A 156 1.43 12.18 5.09
C PHE A 156 2.83 12.51 4.57
N ILE A 157 3.53 13.40 5.29
CA ILE A 157 4.98 13.62 5.21
C ILE A 157 5.58 13.61 6.61
N GLY A 158 6.81 13.10 6.72
CA GLY A 158 7.52 12.96 7.99
C GLY A 158 8.48 11.78 7.96
N SER A 159 8.89 11.34 9.14
CA SER A 159 9.70 10.15 9.37
C SER A 159 8.83 8.89 9.50
N SER A 160 9.45 7.72 9.33
CA SER A 160 8.75 6.44 9.49
C SER A 160 8.25 6.23 10.93
N ALA A 161 8.95 6.79 11.93
CA ALA A 161 8.54 6.76 13.32
C ALA A 161 7.27 7.59 13.57
N GLU A 162 7.22 8.82 13.05
CA GLU A 162 6.03 9.68 13.15
C GLU A 162 4.82 9.02 12.48
N LEU A 163 5.01 8.36 11.33
CA LEU A 163 3.92 7.62 10.67
C LEU A 163 3.45 6.43 11.51
N ALA A 164 4.37 5.66 12.09
CA ALA A 164 4.04 4.52 12.93
C ALA A 164 3.23 4.93 14.17
N ASP A 165 3.63 6.04 14.80
CA ASP A 165 2.94 6.60 15.96
C ASP A 165 1.55 7.13 15.56
N ALA A 166 1.46 7.85 14.44
CA ALA A 166 0.18 8.31 13.89
C ALA A 166 -0.79 7.16 13.63
N ILE A 167 -0.32 6.09 12.99
CA ILE A 167 -1.14 4.89 12.72
C ILE A 167 -1.57 4.23 14.04
N THR A 168 -0.64 4.06 14.98
CA THR A 168 -0.93 3.44 16.28
C THR A 168 -2.01 4.22 17.03
N ASN A 169 -1.94 5.56 17.02
CA ASN A 169 -2.93 6.42 17.67
C ASN A 169 -4.29 6.36 16.95
N LEU A 170 -4.32 6.41 15.62
CA LEU A 170 -5.55 6.24 14.85
C LEU A 170 -6.23 4.90 15.13
N LEU A 171 -5.47 3.80 15.15
CA LEU A 171 -5.99 2.45 15.46
C LEU A 171 -6.52 2.32 16.90
N ARG A 172 -6.08 3.19 17.81
CA ARG A 172 -6.62 3.29 19.19
C ARG A 172 -7.86 4.18 19.28
N GLY A 173 -8.32 4.75 18.17
CA GLY A 173 -9.45 5.68 18.13
C GLY A 173 -9.10 7.11 18.53
N HIS A 174 -7.82 7.48 18.53
CA HIS A 174 -7.39 8.85 18.80
C HIS A 174 -7.32 9.66 17.49
N GLU A 175 -7.65 10.94 17.57
CA GLU A 175 -7.34 11.89 16.50
C GLU A 175 -5.83 12.13 16.44
N VAL A 176 -5.31 12.35 15.23
CA VAL A 176 -3.89 12.63 15.00
C VAL A 176 -3.72 13.85 14.13
N LEU A 177 -2.83 14.75 14.54
CA LEU A 177 -2.32 15.83 13.68
C LEU A 177 -1.11 15.32 12.91
N ALA A 178 -1.23 15.31 11.58
CA ALA A 178 -0.14 14.91 10.70
C ALA A 178 0.16 16.01 9.69
N ARG A 179 1.43 16.14 9.31
CA ARG A 179 1.81 17.02 8.23
C ARG A 179 1.58 16.33 6.89
N CYS A 180 1.09 17.07 5.90
CA CYS A 180 0.99 16.61 4.52
C CYS A 180 1.23 17.76 3.54
N ARG A 181 1.35 17.45 2.26
CA ARG A 181 1.31 18.45 1.19
C ARG A 181 -0.11 18.93 0.97
N ARG A 182 -0.25 20.24 0.73
CA ARG A 182 -1.54 20.87 0.47
C ARG A 182 -2.12 20.45 -0.87
N LEU A 183 -1.28 20.37 -1.90
CA LEU A 183 -1.65 20.02 -3.27
C LEU A 183 -0.56 19.15 -3.90
N LYS A 184 -0.91 18.45 -4.98
CA LYS A 184 0.05 17.70 -5.78
C LYS A 184 1.13 18.65 -6.32
N ASN A 185 2.38 18.24 -6.22
CA ASN A 185 3.56 18.94 -6.77
C ASN A 185 3.85 20.35 -6.19
N THR A 186 3.25 20.76 -5.08
CA THR A 186 3.60 22.02 -4.41
C THR A 186 4.52 21.78 -3.21
N ALA A 187 5.46 22.67 -2.91
CA ALA A 187 6.27 22.58 -1.69
C ALA A 187 5.49 22.97 -0.42
N GLU A 188 4.27 23.50 -0.58
CA GLU A 188 3.41 23.92 0.53
C GLU A 188 2.92 22.72 1.36
N THR A 189 3.14 22.81 2.66
CA THR A 189 2.69 21.82 3.63
C THR A 189 1.64 22.40 4.55
N ASN A 190 0.70 21.57 4.99
CA ASN A 190 -0.27 21.90 6.01
C ASN A 190 -0.30 20.80 7.09
N TRP A 191 -0.83 21.15 8.25
CA TRP A 191 -1.21 20.16 9.26
C TRP A 191 -2.67 19.79 9.02
N VAL A 192 -2.98 18.50 9.14
CA VAL A 192 -4.33 17.97 9.00
C VAL A 192 -4.61 17.08 10.19
N ARG A 193 -5.80 17.25 10.75
CA ARG A 193 -6.37 16.37 11.77
C ARG A 193 -7.07 15.21 11.08
N TYR A 194 -6.59 14.01 11.38
CA TYR A 194 -7.16 12.76 10.92
C TYR A 194 -7.89 12.04 12.05
N SER A 195 -9.00 11.41 11.71
CA SER A 195 -9.78 10.51 12.57
C SER A 195 -10.29 9.33 11.74
N LEU A 196 -10.39 8.14 12.35
CA LEU A 196 -11.03 6.99 11.71
C LEU A 196 -12.56 7.12 11.60
N ASP A 197 -13.19 7.95 12.43
CA ASP A 197 -14.64 8.18 12.42
C ASP A 197 -15.07 9.09 11.26
N ALA A 198 -14.15 9.92 10.77
CA ALA A 198 -14.36 10.82 9.65
C ALA A 198 -13.21 10.65 8.63
N PRO A 199 -13.10 9.49 7.97
CA PRO A 199 -11.90 9.12 7.22
C PRO A 199 -11.60 10.05 6.05
N ASN A 200 -12.62 10.67 5.45
CA ASN A 200 -12.46 11.55 4.29
C ASN A 200 -12.25 13.02 4.68
N ASN A 201 -12.24 13.34 5.97
CA ASN A 201 -12.21 14.71 6.44
C ASN A 201 -10.76 15.20 6.61
N LYS A 202 -10.43 16.33 5.99
CA LYS A 202 -9.17 17.05 6.21
C LYS A 202 -9.47 18.36 6.94
N THR A 203 -9.67 18.27 8.26
CA THR A 203 -9.92 19.45 9.12
C THR A 203 -8.64 19.90 9.82
N LEU A 204 -8.57 21.18 10.21
CA LEU A 204 -7.53 21.73 11.09
C LEU A 204 -8.00 21.63 12.54
#